data_AF-A0A8J7XEN6-F1
#
_entry.id   AF-A0A8J7XEN6-F1
#
_cell.length_a   1.000
_cell.length_b   1.000
_cell.length_c   1.000
_cell.angle_alpha   90.00
_cell.angle_beta   90.00
_cell.angle_gamma   90.00
#
_symmetry.space_group_name_H-M   'P 1'
#
loop_
_entity.id
_entity.type
_entity.pdbx_description
1 polymer ?
#
loop_
_entity_poly.entity_id
_entity_poly.type
_entity_poly.pdbx_seq_one_letter_code
_entity_poly.pdbx_strand_id
1 'polypeptide(L)'
;MNYTAGKYPFHIRVMILIASFLSHPVYGKATGVLLMGIPLSVMLFQIVSSFSTPSLSRLLLVIPVTYGGLFLAAFLHEMGHVVVLRSMGCKTKTQLLYNYHNPLLLFNMRTEIAEDHPVHSSATFLLRRGLSGIAVNILLNVLFLALSIYYSSAFLSYLAFLQGFGSQGATSLSPTTGDSDVRTLATAIEVQDDVIVNVEEGSPISLDIVTEIHLRRAIETTYWILIEGLDVSQATHKGFLAFDVPHGIMFLMRDFEQDSLTLHLSGNAPHEMTMYTRGGRVFSIPASSKEV
;
A
#
# COMPACT_ATOMS: atom_id res chain seq x y z
N MET A 1 -15.90 29.35 2.60
CA MET A 1 -16.27 28.07 3.24
C MET A 1 -14.99 27.37 3.65
N ASN A 2 -14.94 26.87 4.89
CA ASN A 2 -13.76 26.31 5.54
C ASN A 2 -13.31 25.01 4.85
N TYR A 3 -12.02 24.90 4.56
CA TYR A 3 -11.36 23.68 4.11
C TYR A 3 -11.59 22.54 5.12
N THR A 4 -12.38 21.54 4.78
CA THR A 4 -12.46 20.33 5.60
C THR A 4 -11.34 19.36 5.26
N ALA A 5 -10.17 19.66 5.82
CA ALA A 5 -9.19 18.65 6.27
C ALA A 5 -9.75 17.74 7.39
N GLY A 6 -11.06 17.41 7.35
CA GLY A 6 -11.86 17.03 8.52
C GLY A 6 -12.94 15.97 8.29
N LYS A 7 -13.03 15.33 7.11
CA LYS A 7 -14.03 14.26 6.89
C LYS A 7 -13.76 13.00 7.71
N TYR A 8 -12.51 12.76 8.11
CA TYR A 8 -12.11 11.59 8.88
C TYR A 8 -11.41 11.94 10.20
N PRO A 9 -11.70 11.22 11.30
CA PRO A 9 -10.94 11.34 12.54
C PRO A 9 -9.43 11.20 12.31
N PHE A 10 -8.61 11.85 13.15
CA PHE A 10 -7.14 11.84 13.02
C PHE A 10 -6.55 10.43 12.90
N HIS A 11 -7.03 9.47 13.71
CA HIS A 11 -6.55 8.09 13.66
C HIS A 11 -6.79 7.42 12.30
N ILE A 12 -7.92 7.72 11.63
CA ILE A 12 -8.19 7.20 10.28
C ILE A 12 -7.19 7.79 9.29
N ARG A 13 -6.91 9.10 9.35
CA ARG A 13 -5.89 9.75 8.50
C ARG A 13 -4.50 9.12 8.64
N VAL A 14 -4.11 8.72 9.85
CA VAL A 14 -2.86 7.99 10.08
C VAL A 14 -2.89 6.60 9.44
N MET A 15 -3.99 5.86 9.58
CA MET A 15 -4.15 4.53 8.94
C MET A 15 -4.04 4.60 7.42
N ILE A 16 -4.58 5.66 6.82
CA ILE A 16 -4.51 5.93 5.37
C ILE A 16 -3.06 6.09 4.93
N LEU A 17 -2.31 6.97 5.62
CA LEU A 17 -0.91 7.21 5.30
C LEU A 17 -0.07 5.93 5.41
N ILE A 18 -0.31 5.12 6.44
CA ILE A 18 0.35 3.82 6.62
C ILE A 18 -0.02 2.89 5.46
N ALA A 19 -1.29 2.81 5.09
CA ALA A 19 -1.76 1.97 3.99
C ALA A 19 -1.11 2.37 2.65
N SER A 20 -1.09 3.67 2.31
CA SER A 20 -0.44 4.19 1.10
C SER A 20 1.06 3.87 1.07
N PHE A 21 1.74 3.98 2.21
CA PHE A 21 3.16 3.66 2.32
C PHE A 21 3.41 2.15 2.15
N LEU A 22 2.62 1.30 2.80
CA LEU A 22 2.75 -0.15 2.73
C LEU A 22 2.35 -0.72 1.36
N SER A 23 1.38 -0.12 0.67
CA SER A 23 0.94 -0.55 -0.65
C SER A 23 1.87 -0.11 -1.77
N HIS A 24 2.78 0.84 -1.51
CA HIS A 24 3.73 1.30 -2.51
C HIS A 24 4.77 0.20 -2.81
N PRO A 25 5.03 -0.15 -4.09
CA PRO A 25 5.87 -1.29 -4.46
C PRO A 25 7.32 -1.17 -3.97
N VAL A 26 7.84 0.05 -3.82
CA VAL A 26 9.19 0.31 -3.30
C VAL A 26 9.20 0.36 -1.77
N TYR A 27 8.34 1.16 -1.15
CA TYR A 27 8.36 1.40 0.29
C TYR A 27 7.87 0.20 1.10
N GLY A 28 6.87 -0.53 0.61
CA GLY A 28 6.43 -1.79 1.20
C GLY A 28 7.54 -2.84 1.21
N LYS A 29 8.30 -2.97 0.11
CA LYS A 29 9.48 -3.84 0.04
C LYS A 29 10.59 -3.41 0.99
N ALA A 30 10.93 -2.11 0.99
CA ALA A 30 11.95 -1.56 1.90
C ALA A 30 11.59 -1.82 3.37
N THR A 31 10.32 -1.63 3.75
CA THR A 31 9.81 -1.92 5.09
C THR A 31 9.98 -3.41 5.43
N GLY A 32 9.60 -4.31 4.52
CA GLY A 32 9.81 -5.74 4.71
C GLY A 32 11.28 -6.12 4.91
N VAL A 33 12.18 -5.54 4.11
CA VAL A 33 13.63 -5.75 4.25
C VAL A 33 14.14 -5.26 5.61
N LEU A 34 13.69 -4.11 6.09
CA LEU A 34 14.08 -3.59 7.40
C LEU A 34 13.58 -4.48 8.55
N LEU A 35 12.31 -4.89 8.49
CA LEU A 35 11.68 -5.75 9.51
C LEU A 35 12.34 -7.13 9.63
N MET A 36 13.02 -7.60 8.59
CA MET A 36 13.81 -8.84 8.63
C MET A 36 15.29 -8.61 8.89
N GLY A 37 15.88 -7.62 8.21
CA GLY A 37 17.31 -7.37 8.20
C GLY A 37 17.85 -6.94 9.56
N ILE A 38 17.10 -6.14 10.31
CA ILE A 38 17.51 -5.72 11.67
C ILE A 38 17.53 -6.92 12.62
N PRO A 39 16.43 -7.70 12.81
CA PRO A 39 16.48 -8.88 13.65
C PRO A 39 17.52 -9.91 13.22
N LEU A 40 17.71 -10.12 11.92
CA LEU A 40 18.74 -11.02 11.40
C LEU A 40 20.13 -10.55 11.78
N SER A 41 20.43 -9.26 11.63
CA SER A 41 21.72 -8.67 12.01
C SER A 41 21.98 -8.82 13.52
N VAL A 42 20.98 -8.55 14.36
CA VAL A 42 21.08 -8.73 15.82
C VAL A 42 21.30 -10.20 16.17
N MET A 43 20.55 -11.11 15.54
CA MET A 43 20.70 -12.56 15.75
C MET A 43 22.10 -13.02 15.35
N LEU A 44 22.61 -12.64 14.18
CA LEU A 44 23.94 -13.03 13.71
C LEU A 44 25.03 -12.50 14.64
N PHE A 45 24.93 -11.24 15.06
CA PHE A 45 25.85 -10.66 16.04
C PHE A 45 25.84 -11.46 17.35
N GLN A 46 24.66 -11.77 17.89
CA GLN A 46 24.50 -12.56 19.12
C GLN A 46 25.03 -13.99 18.96
N ILE A 47 24.83 -14.64 17.81
CA ILE A 47 25.35 -15.99 17.53
C ILE A 47 26.89 -15.96 17.46
N VAL A 48 27.47 -15.01 16.71
CA VAL A 48 28.93 -14.87 16.57
C VAL A 48 29.60 -14.58 17.91
N SER A 49 28.98 -13.75 18.75
CA SER A 49 29.50 -13.44 20.09
C SER A 49 29.31 -14.59 21.09
N SER A 50 28.44 -15.58 20.81
CA SER A 50 28.11 -16.66 21.74
C SER A 50 28.74 -18.02 21.40
N PHE A 51 29.24 -18.25 20.18
CA PHE A 51 29.73 -19.57 19.74
C PHE A 51 31.12 -19.54 19.09
N SER A 52 32.00 -20.42 19.57
CA SER A 52 33.30 -20.72 18.95
C SER A 52 33.24 -21.81 17.87
N THR A 53 32.12 -22.53 17.69
CA THR A 53 31.80 -23.36 16.49
C THR A 53 30.37 -23.92 16.59
N PRO A 54 29.47 -23.69 15.61
CA PRO A 54 28.16 -24.33 15.61
C PRO A 54 28.24 -25.80 15.13
N SER A 55 27.71 -26.75 15.91
CA SER A 55 27.65 -28.17 15.51
C SER A 55 26.52 -28.42 14.50
N LEU A 56 26.77 -29.28 13.50
CA LEU A 56 25.81 -29.63 12.44
C LEU A 56 24.44 -30.11 12.97
N SER A 57 24.42 -30.80 14.11
CA SER A 57 23.19 -31.25 14.79
C SER A 57 22.29 -30.10 15.26
N ARG A 58 22.86 -28.95 15.64
CA ARG A 58 22.09 -27.76 16.05
C ARG A 58 21.49 -27.04 14.86
N LEU A 59 22.15 -27.10 13.70
CA LEU A 59 21.65 -26.58 12.42
C LEU A 59 20.43 -27.36 11.93
N LEU A 60 20.39 -28.69 12.11
CA LEU A 60 19.26 -29.51 11.69
C LEU A 60 17.98 -29.26 12.51
N LEU A 61 18.11 -28.83 13.78
CA LEU A 61 16.97 -28.43 14.61
C LEU A 61 16.39 -27.06 14.21
N VAL A 62 17.13 -26.24 13.45
CA VAL A 62 16.65 -24.93 13.00
C VAL A 62 15.44 -25.11 12.09
N ILE A 63 15.47 -26.06 11.16
CA ILE A 63 14.42 -26.27 10.15
C ILE A 63 13.02 -26.47 10.78
N PRO A 64 12.78 -27.47 11.66
CA PRO A 64 11.45 -27.65 12.26
C PRO A 64 11.03 -26.47 13.14
N VAL A 65 11.99 -25.80 13.80
CA VAL A 65 11.70 -24.59 14.60
C VAL A 65 11.36 -23.40 13.69
N THR A 66 12.00 -23.27 12.53
CA THR A 66 11.62 -22.28 11.49
C THR A 66 10.20 -22.51 11.03
N TYR A 67 9.85 -23.73 10.62
CA TYR A 67 8.51 -24.03 10.14
C TYR A 67 7.44 -23.82 11.23
N GLY A 68 7.69 -24.27 12.46
CA GLY A 68 6.79 -24.03 13.59
C GLY A 68 6.64 -22.54 13.90
N GLY A 69 7.73 -21.78 13.84
CA GLY A 69 7.70 -20.33 14.08
C GLY A 69 7.03 -19.53 12.97
N LEU A 70 7.23 -19.90 11.70
CA LEU A 70 6.52 -19.31 10.56
C LEU A 70 5.02 -19.60 10.62
N PHE A 71 4.64 -20.83 10.97
CA PHE A 71 3.24 -21.19 11.18
C PHE A 71 2.61 -20.37 12.31
N LEU A 72 3.31 -20.23 13.45
CA LEU A 72 2.85 -19.40 14.56
C LEU A 72 2.73 -17.92 14.18
N ALA A 73 3.68 -17.39 13.41
CA ALA A 73 3.61 -16.02 12.89
C ALA A 73 2.38 -15.82 11.97
N ALA A 74 2.16 -16.73 11.04
CA ALA A 74 0.98 -16.71 10.17
C ALA A 74 -0.34 -16.85 10.97
N PHE A 75 -0.35 -17.71 12.00
CA PHE A 75 -1.50 -17.85 12.90
C PHE A 75 -1.84 -16.55 13.61
N LEU A 76 -0.86 -15.93 14.25
CA LEU A 76 -1.06 -14.70 15.03
C LEU A 76 -1.45 -13.52 14.13
N HIS A 77 -0.85 -13.43 12.94
CA HIS A 77 -1.24 -12.50 11.90
C HIS A 77 -2.75 -12.62 11.57
N GLU A 78 -3.20 -13.84 11.25
CA GLU A 78 -4.60 -14.11 10.93
C GLU A 78 -5.54 -13.88 12.11
N MET A 79 -5.10 -14.19 13.33
CA MET A 79 -5.87 -13.86 14.54
C MET A 79 -6.08 -12.35 14.69
N GLY A 80 -5.12 -11.52 14.27
CA GLY A 80 -5.28 -10.07 14.18
C GLY A 80 -6.48 -9.67 13.32
N HIS A 81 -6.58 -10.26 12.13
CA HIS A 81 -7.73 -10.08 11.23
C HIS A 81 -9.03 -10.55 11.87
N VAL A 82 -9.05 -11.73 12.47
CA VAL A 82 -10.24 -12.29 13.15
C VAL A 82 -10.75 -11.35 14.24
N VAL A 83 -9.86 -10.84 15.11
CA VAL A 83 -10.25 -9.96 16.22
C VAL A 83 -10.91 -8.69 15.71
N VAL A 84 -10.30 -8.02 14.73
CA VAL A 84 -10.83 -6.78 14.18
C VAL A 84 -12.15 -7.02 13.43
N LEU A 85 -12.24 -8.07 12.62
CA LEU A 85 -13.47 -8.41 11.90
C LEU A 85 -14.62 -8.74 12.85
N ARG A 86 -14.38 -9.52 13.90
CA ARG A 86 -15.40 -9.81 14.92
C ARG A 86 -15.84 -8.57 15.69
N SER A 87 -14.92 -7.65 15.99
CA SER A 87 -15.25 -6.36 16.63
C SER A 87 -16.18 -5.48 15.78
N MET A 88 -16.24 -5.74 14.46
CA MET A 88 -17.12 -5.07 13.51
C MET A 88 -18.43 -5.84 13.23
N GLY A 89 -18.70 -6.92 13.97
CA GLY A 89 -19.89 -7.74 13.79
C GLY A 89 -19.77 -8.84 12.73
N CYS A 90 -18.62 -8.99 12.08
CA CYS A 90 -18.45 -10.00 11.04
C CYS A 90 -18.29 -11.41 11.62
N LYS A 91 -18.99 -12.37 11.02
CA LYS A 91 -18.74 -13.80 11.26
C LYS A 91 -17.54 -14.21 10.41
N THR A 92 -16.51 -14.74 11.08
CA THR A 92 -15.26 -15.16 10.45
C THR A 92 -15.08 -16.67 10.52
N LYS A 93 -14.49 -17.25 9.47
CA LYS A 93 -14.03 -18.63 9.42
C LYS A 93 -12.56 -18.63 9.04
N THR A 94 -11.70 -19.19 9.90
CA THR A 94 -10.28 -19.36 9.57
C THR A 94 -10.11 -20.70 8.86
N GLN A 95 -9.53 -20.68 7.66
CA GLN A 95 -9.19 -21.85 6.88
C GLN A 95 -7.68 -22.05 6.84
N LEU A 96 -7.26 -23.31 6.92
CA LEU A 96 -5.88 -23.72 6.65
C LEU A 96 -5.78 -24.11 5.18
N LEU A 97 -5.04 -23.33 4.41
CA LEU A 97 -4.78 -23.55 3.00
C LEU A 97 -3.41 -24.21 2.81
N TYR A 98 -3.38 -25.27 2.01
CA TYR A 98 -2.14 -25.93 1.64
C TYR A 98 -1.62 -25.37 0.33
N ASN A 99 -0.41 -24.80 0.32
CA ASN A 99 0.17 -24.17 -0.85
C ASN A 99 1.29 -25.01 -1.46
N TYR A 100 0.94 -25.85 -2.43
CA TYR A 100 1.89 -26.72 -3.14
C TYR A 100 2.95 -25.95 -3.95
N HIS A 101 2.73 -24.66 -4.24
CA HIS A 101 3.62 -23.87 -5.11
C HIS A 101 4.68 -23.09 -4.35
N ASN A 102 4.57 -22.95 -3.02
CA ASN A 102 5.55 -22.24 -2.21
C ASN A 102 6.01 -23.11 -1.02
N PRO A 103 7.16 -23.80 -1.13
CA PRO A 103 7.62 -24.72 -0.09
C PRO A 103 7.96 -24.01 1.23
N LEU A 104 8.28 -22.70 1.20
CA LEU A 104 8.57 -21.92 2.41
C LEU A 104 7.31 -21.59 3.23
N LEU A 105 6.13 -21.65 2.61
CA LEU A 105 4.83 -21.37 3.22
C LEU A 105 3.83 -22.48 2.87
N LEU A 106 4.24 -23.72 3.13
CA LEU A 106 3.47 -24.93 2.82
C LEU A 106 2.04 -24.86 3.39
N PHE A 107 1.92 -24.28 4.58
CA PHE A 107 0.66 -24.01 5.26
C PHE A 107 0.45 -22.50 5.32
N ASN A 108 -0.62 -22.03 4.71
CA ASN A 108 -1.09 -20.66 4.84
C ASN A 108 -2.40 -20.68 5.64
N MET A 109 -2.62 -19.71 6.51
CA MET A 109 -3.92 -19.54 7.15
C MET A 109 -4.62 -18.33 6.54
N ARG A 110 -5.93 -18.43 6.43
CA ARG A 110 -6.72 -17.37 5.83
C ARG A 110 -8.04 -17.21 6.55
N THR A 111 -8.33 -15.98 6.91
CA THR A 111 -9.61 -15.60 7.50
C THR A 111 -10.58 -15.21 6.39
N GLU A 112 -11.61 -16.04 6.21
CA GLU A 112 -12.75 -15.75 5.37
C GLU A 112 -13.86 -15.07 6.19
N ILE A 113 -14.60 -14.19 5.55
CA ILE A 113 -15.78 -13.56 6.12
C ILE A 113 -16.98 -14.29 5.52
N ALA A 114 -17.93 -14.72 6.35
CA ALA A 114 -19.17 -15.34 5.85
C ALA A 114 -19.95 -14.32 4.99
N GLU A 115 -20.48 -14.76 3.84
CA GLU A 115 -20.92 -13.94 2.69
C GLU A 115 -22.07 -12.93 2.91
N ASP A 116 -22.51 -12.68 4.15
CA ASP A 116 -23.74 -11.92 4.44
C ASP A 116 -23.52 -10.58 5.18
N HIS A 117 -22.32 -9.99 5.17
CA HIS A 117 -22.09 -8.75 5.94
C HIS A 117 -22.18 -7.46 5.10
N PRO A 118 -23.10 -6.52 5.36
CA PRO A 118 -23.32 -5.32 4.53
C PRO A 118 -22.13 -4.32 4.49
N VAL A 119 -21.03 -4.60 5.19
CA VAL A 119 -19.88 -3.70 5.41
C VAL A 119 -18.70 -3.99 4.48
N HIS A 120 -18.77 -5.02 3.62
CA HIS A 120 -17.68 -5.50 2.76
C HIS A 120 -17.03 -4.46 1.83
N SER A 121 -17.69 -3.33 1.58
CA SER A 121 -17.24 -2.31 0.62
C SER A 121 -16.74 -1.00 1.26
N SER A 122 -16.89 -0.79 2.57
CA SER A 122 -16.45 0.48 3.18
C SER A 122 -14.92 0.56 3.31
N ALA A 123 -14.31 1.69 2.93
CA ALA A 123 -12.85 1.84 2.99
C ALA A 123 -12.30 1.71 4.42
N THR A 124 -13.04 2.16 5.44
CA THR A 124 -12.64 2.02 6.84
C THR A 124 -12.57 0.54 7.26
N PHE A 125 -13.48 -0.29 6.76
CA PHE A 125 -13.45 -1.73 6.98
C PHE A 125 -12.23 -2.37 6.30
N LEU A 126 -12.00 -2.04 5.02
CA LEU A 126 -10.88 -2.58 4.24
C LEU A 126 -9.52 -2.15 4.83
N LEU A 127 -9.39 -0.90 5.28
CA LEU A 127 -8.18 -0.43 5.96
C LEU A 127 -7.92 -1.16 7.26
N ARG A 128 -8.94 -1.25 8.13
CA ARG A 128 -8.79 -1.88 9.44
C ARG A 128 -8.49 -3.37 9.29
N ARG A 129 -9.12 -4.03 8.31
CA ARG A 129 -8.80 -5.41 7.93
C ARG A 129 -7.36 -5.52 7.42
N GLY A 130 -6.99 -4.80 6.36
CA GLY A 130 -5.66 -4.95 5.77
C GLY A 130 -4.51 -4.59 6.73
N LEU A 131 -4.73 -3.69 7.69
CA LEU A 131 -3.72 -3.32 8.69
C LEU A 131 -3.67 -4.24 9.90
N SER A 132 -4.74 -5.00 10.22
CA SER A 132 -4.80 -5.71 11.50
C SER A 132 -3.77 -6.83 11.64
N GLY A 133 -3.64 -7.69 10.63
CA GLY A 133 -2.62 -8.74 10.64
C GLY A 133 -1.19 -8.18 10.56
N ILE A 134 -0.98 -7.15 9.74
CA ILE A 134 0.32 -6.46 9.63
C ILE A 134 0.73 -5.85 10.97
N ALA A 135 -0.18 -5.17 11.67
CA ALA A 135 0.09 -4.52 12.94
C ALA A 135 0.47 -5.52 14.04
N VAL A 136 -0.17 -6.69 14.09
CA VAL A 136 0.16 -7.75 15.06
C VAL A 136 1.60 -8.23 14.86
N ASN A 137 1.99 -8.55 13.62
CA ASN A 137 3.34 -9.04 13.36
C ASN A 137 4.41 -7.96 13.60
N ILE A 138 4.15 -6.69 13.25
CA ILE A 138 5.06 -5.58 13.56
C ILE A 138 5.22 -5.43 15.07
N LEU A 139 4.11 -5.46 15.83
CA LEU A 139 4.15 -5.34 17.29
C LEU A 139 4.96 -6.48 17.93
N LEU A 140 4.75 -7.71 17.47
CA LEU A 140 5.50 -8.88 17.95
C LEU A 140 6.97 -8.83 17.53
N ASN A 141 7.28 -8.38 16.32
CA ASN A 141 8.64 -8.18 15.84
C ASN A 141 9.39 -7.18 16.74
N VAL A 142 8.80 -6.00 16.98
CA VAL A 142 9.38 -4.96 17.85
C VAL A 142 9.54 -5.48 19.28
N LEU A 143 8.52 -6.14 19.82
CA LEU A 143 8.57 -6.70 21.17
C LEU A 143 9.69 -7.74 21.29
N PHE A 144 9.75 -8.73 20.41
CA PHE A 144 10.77 -9.77 20.45
C PHE A 144 12.18 -9.21 20.22
N LEU A 145 12.33 -8.21 19.34
CA LEU A 145 13.60 -7.54 19.12
C LEU A 145 14.06 -6.74 20.35
N ALA A 146 13.14 -6.02 21.01
CA ALA A 146 13.46 -5.29 22.24
C ALA A 146 13.86 -6.24 23.37
N LEU A 147 13.09 -7.33 23.56
CA LEU A 147 13.41 -8.36 24.55
C LEU A 147 14.70 -9.10 24.20
N SER A 148 15.01 -9.30 22.92
CA SER A 148 16.24 -9.96 22.51
C SER A 148 17.48 -9.14 22.81
N ILE A 149 17.40 -7.81 22.68
CA ILE A 149 18.46 -6.89 23.08
C ILE A 149 18.60 -6.89 24.60
N TYR A 150 17.48 -6.73 25.33
CA TYR A 150 17.49 -6.66 26.80
C TYR A 150 18.02 -7.95 27.46
N TYR A 151 17.57 -9.12 27.01
CA TYR A 151 17.99 -10.41 27.54
C TYR A 151 19.18 -11.03 26.79
N SER A 152 19.74 -10.34 25.79
CA SER A 152 20.83 -10.84 24.94
C SER A 152 20.54 -12.24 24.35
N SER A 153 19.31 -12.46 23.87
CA SER A 153 18.83 -13.78 23.43
C SER A 153 18.69 -13.88 21.91
N ALA A 154 19.58 -14.66 21.28
CA ALA A 154 19.51 -14.97 19.85
C ALA A 154 18.19 -15.63 19.43
N PHE A 155 17.57 -16.42 20.32
CA PHE A 155 16.28 -17.05 20.04
C PHE A 155 15.15 -16.01 19.94
N LEU A 156 15.15 -14.98 20.78
CA LEU A 156 14.17 -13.90 20.68
C LEU A 156 14.38 -13.06 19.41
N SER A 157 15.63 -12.78 19.02
CA SER A 157 15.95 -12.13 17.74
C SER A 157 15.49 -12.98 16.56
N TYR A 158 15.60 -14.30 16.66
CA TYR A 158 15.11 -15.23 15.66
C TYR A 158 13.57 -15.25 15.59
N LEU A 159 12.85 -15.22 16.72
CA LEU A 159 11.40 -15.06 16.70
C LEU A 159 10.98 -13.72 16.08
N ALA A 160 11.69 -12.62 16.38
CA ALA A 160 11.47 -11.33 15.72
C ALA A 160 11.66 -11.44 14.20
N PHE A 161 12.74 -12.09 13.75
CA PHE A 161 12.99 -12.36 12.34
C PHE A 161 11.82 -13.11 11.68
N LEU A 162 11.29 -14.16 12.31
CA LEU A 162 10.15 -14.92 11.78
C LEU A 162 8.87 -14.07 11.66
N GLN A 163 8.61 -13.16 12.62
CA GLN A 163 7.49 -12.21 12.51
C GLN A 163 7.71 -11.17 11.39
N GLY A 164 8.95 -10.73 11.20
CA GLY A 164 9.34 -9.84 10.09
C GLY A 164 9.15 -10.51 8.74
N PHE A 165 9.52 -11.80 8.63
CA PHE A 165 9.31 -12.62 7.44
C PHE A 165 7.82 -12.80 7.12
N GLY A 166 7.00 -13.14 8.13
CA GLY A 166 5.55 -13.23 7.96
C GLY A 166 4.92 -11.92 7.48
N SER A 167 5.40 -10.78 8.00
CA SER A 167 4.98 -9.45 7.55
C SER A 167 5.37 -9.16 6.09
N GLN A 168 6.59 -9.52 5.68
CA GLN A 168 7.04 -9.36 4.29
C GLN A 168 6.26 -10.26 3.32
N GLY A 169 5.91 -11.48 3.73
CA GLY A 169 5.05 -12.39 2.97
C GLY A 169 3.68 -11.77 2.70
N ALA A 170 3.07 -11.17 3.72
CA ALA A 170 1.78 -10.48 3.61
C ALA A 170 1.85 -9.18 2.79
N THR A 171 3.00 -8.48 2.79
CA THR A 171 3.13 -7.16 2.15
C THR A 171 3.75 -7.15 0.74
N SER A 172 4.59 -8.12 0.38
CA SER A 172 5.43 -8.03 -0.84
C SER A 172 5.35 -9.21 -1.81
N LEU A 173 5.00 -10.41 -1.32
CA LEU A 173 4.92 -11.64 -2.15
C LEU A 173 3.51 -11.91 -2.69
N SER A 174 2.53 -11.11 -2.28
CA SER A 174 1.12 -11.34 -2.58
C SER A 174 0.42 -10.32 -3.52
N PRO A 175 1.09 -9.58 -4.44
CA PRO A 175 0.35 -8.87 -5.49
C PRO A 175 -0.29 -9.81 -6.53
N THR A 176 0.20 -11.04 -6.64
CA THR A 176 -0.18 -12.01 -7.69
C THR A 176 -1.38 -12.88 -7.36
N THR A 177 -1.78 -12.97 -6.09
CA THR A 177 -3.02 -13.63 -5.66
C THR A 177 -4.06 -12.57 -5.34
N GLY A 178 -5.29 -12.77 -5.80
CA GLY A 178 -6.37 -11.76 -5.80
C GLY A 178 -6.76 -11.14 -4.44
N ASP A 179 -6.20 -11.63 -3.33
CA ASP A 179 -6.72 -11.43 -1.98
C ASP A 179 -5.64 -11.18 -0.91
N SER A 180 -4.63 -10.38 -1.22
CA SER A 180 -3.63 -10.01 -0.21
C SER A 180 -4.06 -8.83 0.66
N ASP A 181 -3.44 -8.70 1.84
CA ASP A 181 -3.63 -7.54 2.70
C ASP A 181 -3.25 -6.25 1.99
N VAL A 182 -2.13 -6.24 1.26
CA VAL A 182 -1.71 -5.08 0.48
C VAL A 182 -2.68 -4.76 -0.65
N ARG A 183 -3.28 -5.76 -1.30
CA ARG A 183 -4.34 -5.50 -2.28
C ARG A 183 -5.62 -5.00 -1.60
N THR A 184 -5.98 -5.53 -0.43
CA THR A 184 -7.10 -5.03 0.37
C THR A 184 -6.89 -3.57 0.77
N LEU A 185 -5.66 -3.20 1.14
CA LEU A 185 -5.25 -1.82 1.41
C LEU A 185 -5.26 -0.96 0.14
N ALA A 186 -4.73 -1.47 -0.98
CA ALA A 186 -4.76 -0.78 -2.27
C ALA A 186 -6.20 -0.50 -2.72
N THR A 187 -7.10 -1.49 -2.63
CA THR A 187 -8.53 -1.33 -2.91
C THR A 187 -9.23 -0.40 -1.92
N ALA A 188 -8.76 -0.31 -0.67
CA ALA A 188 -9.27 0.67 0.30
C ALA A 188 -8.93 2.12 -0.06
N ILE A 189 -7.87 2.34 -0.85
CA ILE A 189 -7.38 3.66 -1.28
C ILE A 189 -7.52 3.88 -2.79
N GLU A 190 -8.11 2.94 -3.53
CA GLU A 190 -8.25 2.98 -4.99
C GLU A 190 -9.27 4.05 -5.42
N VAL A 191 -8.90 4.80 -6.46
CA VAL A 191 -9.79 5.69 -7.21
C VAL A 191 -9.87 5.08 -8.60
N GLN A 192 -11.09 4.77 -9.06
CA GLN A 192 -11.31 4.44 -10.47
C GLN A 192 -11.90 5.67 -11.14
N ASP A 193 -11.17 6.15 -12.12
CA ASP A 193 -11.46 7.35 -12.89
C ASP A 193 -11.14 7.11 -14.37
N ASP A 194 -11.99 7.66 -15.24
CA ASP A 194 -11.68 7.83 -16.66
C ASP A 194 -11.15 9.25 -16.84
N VAL A 195 -10.02 9.35 -17.55
CA VAL A 195 -9.40 10.63 -17.89
C VAL A 195 -9.46 10.72 -19.40
N ILE A 196 -10.24 11.66 -19.90
CA ILE A 196 -10.41 11.95 -21.33
C ILE A 196 -9.65 13.24 -21.61
N VAL A 197 -8.71 13.20 -22.56
CA VAL A 197 -7.96 14.38 -22.98
C VAL A 197 -8.39 14.77 -24.38
N ASN A 198 -9.13 15.87 -24.47
CA ASN A 198 -9.47 16.49 -25.75
C ASN A 198 -8.39 17.51 -26.09
N VAL A 199 -7.87 17.43 -27.30
CA VAL A 199 -6.81 18.33 -27.78
C VAL A 199 -7.38 19.14 -28.94
N GLU A 200 -7.46 20.46 -28.75
CA GLU A 200 -7.82 21.39 -29.81
C GLU A 200 -6.55 21.98 -30.43
N GLU A 201 -6.35 21.68 -31.71
CA GLU A 201 -5.18 22.14 -32.47
C GLU A 201 -5.22 23.66 -32.68
N GLY A 202 -4.12 24.32 -32.34
CA GLY A 202 -3.97 25.77 -32.45
C GLY A 202 -2.58 26.25 -32.06
N SER A 203 -2.32 27.55 -32.23
CA SER A 203 -1.16 28.22 -31.63
C SER A 203 -1.68 29.42 -30.84
N PRO A 204 -1.86 29.29 -29.50
CA PRO A 204 -1.49 28.14 -28.65
C PRO A 204 -2.40 26.91 -28.79
N ILE A 205 -1.87 25.73 -28.45
CA ILE A 205 -2.64 24.47 -28.32
C ILE A 205 -3.57 24.61 -27.11
N SER A 206 -4.79 24.09 -27.21
CA SER A 206 -5.73 24.01 -26.09
C SER A 206 -5.98 22.54 -25.70
N LEU A 207 -5.99 22.26 -24.41
CA LEU A 207 -6.24 20.96 -23.81
C LEU A 207 -7.43 21.04 -22.87
N ASP A 208 -8.38 20.15 -23.10
CA ASP A 208 -9.56 19.96 -22.28
C ASP A 208 -9.48 18.58 -21.63
N ILE A 209 -9.04 18.56 -20.37
CA ILE A 209 -8.89 17.33 -19.60
C ILE A 209 -10.15 17.15 -18.76
N VAL A 210 -10.93 16.13 -19.07
CA VAL A 210 -12.12 15.74 -18.33
C VAL A 210 -11.80 14.49 -17.53
N THR A 211 -11.90 14.59 -16.21
CA THR A 211 -11.78 13.45 -15.31
C THR A 211 -13.17 13.07 -14.79
N GLU A 212 -13.63 11.87 -15.11
CA GLU A 212 -14.85 11.28 -14.56
C GLU A 212 -14.48 10.23 -13.50
N ILE A 213 -14.95 10.41 -12.27
CA ILE A 213 -14.60 9.51 -11.17
C ILE A 213 -15.72 8.47 -10.95
N HIS A 214 -15.55 7.26 -11.49
CA HIS A 214 -16.56 6.19 -11.46
C HIS A 214 -16.65 5.42 -10.14
N LEU A 215 -15.55 5.28 -9.38
CA LEU A 215 -15.55 4.61 -8.09
C LEU A 215 -14.71 5.37 -7.05
N ARG A 216 -15.35 5.71 -5.93
CA ARG A 216 -14.76 6.42 -4.79
C ARG A 216 -14.72 5.55 -3.55
N ARG A 217 -13.61 4.85 -3.29
CA ARG A 217 -13.41 4.18 -1.99
C ARG A 217 -12.72 5.13 -1.01
N ALA A 218 -13.59 5.93 -0.38
CA ALA A 218 -13.54 6.80 0.79
C ALA A 218 -12.31 7.66 1.16
N ILE A 219 -11.07 7.45 0.73
CA ILE A 219 -9.96 7.84 1.62
C ILE A 219 -8.91 8.83 1.10
N GLU A 220 -8.98 9.23 -0.17
CA GLU A 220 -8.06 10.23 -0.69
C GLU A 220 -8.73 11.60 -0.90
N THR A 221 -8.05 12.63 -0.40
CA THR A 221 -8.50 14.03 -0.38
C THR A 221 -7.83 14.87 -1.47
N THR A 222 -6.98 14.24 -2.30
CA THR A 222 -6.05 14.96 -3.17
C THR A 222 -5.77 14.18 -4.46
N TYR A 223 -6.18 14.73 -5.62
CA TYR A 223 -6.09 14.11 -6.94
C TYR A 223 -5.20 15.05 -7.72
N TRP A 224 -4.24 14.49 -8.43
CA TRP A 224 -3.27 15.31 -9.13
C TRP A 224 -3.06 14.84 -10.55
N ILE A 225 -2.80 15.82 -11.40
CA ILE A 225 -2.42 15.68 -12.79
C ILE A 225 -1.14 16.49 -12.95
N LEU A 226 -0.07 15.85 -13.41
CA LEU A 226 1.16 16.53 -13.80
C LEU A 226 1.24 16.51 -15.33
N ILE A 227 1.49 17.66 -15.92
CA ILE A 227 1.67 17.80 -17.37
C ILE A 227 3.05 18.39 -17.62
N GLU A 228 3.88 17.62 -18.31
CA GLU A 228 5.22 18.04 -18.74
C GLU A 228 5.22 18.42 -20.22
N GLY A 229 6.11 19.36 -20.58
CA GLY A 229 6.30 19.77 -21.98
C GLY A 229 5.27 20.77 -22.53
N LEU A 230 4.39 21.31 -21.68
CA LEU A 230 3.46 22.39 -22.03
C LEU A 230 3.89 23.70 -21.34
N ASP A 231 4.21 24.73 -22.13
CA ASP A 231 4.41 26.09 -21.64
C ASP A 231 3.04 26.79 -21.53
N VAL A 232 2.43 26.71 -20.35
CA VAL A 232 1.05 27.13 -20.11
C VAL A 232 0.94 28.65 -20.11
N SER A 233 0.22 29.19 -21.08
CA SER A 233 -0.10 30.62 -21.16
C SER A 233 -1.41 30.97 -20.45
N GLN A 234 -2.37 30.04 -20.37
CA GLN A 234 -3.60 30.17 -19.58
C GLN A 234 -4.04 28.82 -19.00
N ALA A 235 -4.53 28.83 -17.76
CA ALA A 235 -5.12 27.65 -17.12
C ALA A 235 -6.43 28.03 -16.43
N THR A 236 -7.55 27.52 -16.92
CA THR A 236 -8.83 27.62 -16.22
C THR A 236 -9.06 26.36 -15.42
N HIS A 237 -8.91 26.48 -14.11
CA HIS A 237 -8.72 25.34 -13.20
C HIS A 237 -9.75 25.36 -12.06
N LYS A 238 -11.04 25.53 -12.37
CA LYS A 238 -12.10 25.50 -11.34
C LYS A 238 -12.03 24.14 -10.61
N GLY A 239 -11.73 24.19 -9.31
CA GLY A 239 -11.58 22.97 -8.51
C GLY A 239 -10.16 22.40 -8.42
N PHE A 240 -9.13 23.04 -9.00
CA PHE A 240 -7.72 22.66 -8.87
C PHE A 240 -6.86 23.79 -8.26
N LEU A 241 -5.65 23.43 -7.83
CA LEU A 241 -4.52 24.29 -7.49
C LEU A 241 -3.43 23.99 -8.48
N ALA A 242 -2.95 24.99 -9.20
CA ALA A 242 -1.80 24.83 -10.08
C ALA A 242 -0.51 25.13 -9.33
N PHE A 243 0.52 24.31 -9.55
CA PHE A 243 1.87 24.49 -9.03
C PHE A 243 2.87 24.29 -10.17
N ASP A 244 3.74 25.28 -10.38
CA ASP A 244 4.85 25.11 -11.31
C ASP A 244 5.86 24.12 -10.72
N VAL A 245 6.26 23.13 -11.51
CA VAL A 245 7.26 22.13 -11.14
C VAL A 245 8.37 22.08 -12.20
N PRO A 246 9.56 21.56 -11.88
CA PRO A 246 10.60 21.40 -12.89
C PRO A 246 10.05 20.62 -14.10
N HIS A 247 10.12 21.21 -15.29
CA HIS A 247 9.68 20.62 -16.57
C HIS A 247 8.16 20.49 -16.80
N GLY A 248 7.31 21.08 -15.96
CA GLY A 248 5.87 21.01 -16.15
C GLY A 248 5.03 21.79 -15.15
N ILE A 249 3.73 21.49 -15.11
CA ILE A 249 2.77 22.06 -14.18
C ILE A 249 1.97 20.94 -13.50
N MET A 250 1.84 21.03 -12.19
CA MET A 250 1.06 20.08 -11.39
C MET A 250 -0.26 20.73 -10.97
N PHE A 251 -1.36 20.10 -11.34
CA PHE A 251 -2.70 20.46 -10.90
C PHE A 251 -3.13 19.54 -9.78
N LEU A 252 -3.48 20.14 -8.63
CA LEU A 252 -3.92 19.46 -7.43
C LEU A 252 -5.37 19.81 -7.15
N MET A 253 -6.26 18.84 -7.23
CA MET A 253 -7.69 19.04 -7.02
C MET A 253 -7.98 19.52 -5.59
N ARG A 254 -8.67 20.66 -5.49
CA ARG A 254 -9.09 21.34 -4.25
C ARG A 254 -10.44 20.85 -3.75
N ASP A 255 -11.36 20.58 -4.66
CA ASP A 255 -12.74 20.23 -4.33
C ASP A 255 -13.06 18.84 -4.83
N PHE A 256 -13.13 17.91 -3.89
CA PHE A 256 -13.35 16.49 -4.12
C PHE A 256 -14.82 16.09 -4.21
N GLU A 257 -15.74 17.03 -4.05
CA GLU A 257 -17.16 16.74 -4.08
C GLU A 257 -17.71 16.58 -5.50
N GLN A 258 -17.02 17.09 -6.52
CA GLN A 258 -17.47 17.01 -7.92
C GLN A 258 -17.11 15.66 -8.54
N ASP A 259 -18.11 14.91 -9.03
CA ASP A 259 -17.94 13.60 -9.68
C ASP A 259 -17.28 13.69 -11.07
N SER A 260 -17.30 14.89 -11.67
CA SER A 260 -16.66 15.21 -12.94
C SER A 260 -15.89 16.53 -12.81
N LEU A 261 -14.68 16.59 -13.33
CA LEU A 261 -13.86 17.80 -13.31
C LEU A 261 -13.27 18.08 -14.68
N THR A 262 -13.24 19.37 -15.03
CA THR A 262 -12.70 19.84 -16.29
C THR A 262 -11.58 20.82 -16.03
N LEU A 263 -10.41 20.52 -16.59
CA LEU A 263 -9.24 21.38 -16.59
C LEU A 263 -8.98 21.84 -18.02
N HIS A 264 -9.07 23.15 -18.23
CA HIS A 264 -8.79 23.76 -19.54
C HIS A 264 -7.42 24.43 -19.50
N LEU A 265 -6.52 24.05 -20.39
CA LEU A 265 -5.16 24.58 -20.49
C LEU A 265 -4.91 25.07 -21.91
N SER A 266 -4.31 26.25 -22.06
CA SER A 266 -3.77 26.69 -23.34
C SER A 266 -2.29 27.00 -23.20
N GLY A 267 -1.47 26.58 -24.16
CA GLY A 267 -0.04 26.82 -24.12
C GLY A 267 0.70 26.44 -25.40
N ASN A 268 2.01 26.68 -25.40
CA ASN A 268 2.87 26.23 -26.48
C ASN A 268 3.49 24.88 -26.10
N ALA A 269 3.30 23.86 -26.93
CA ALA A 269 3.98 22.58 -26.79
C ALA A 269 4.98 22.42 -27.95
N PRO A 270 6.28 22.25 -27.70
CA PRO A 270 7.27 22.17 -28.76
C PRO A 270 7.17 20.87 -29.58
N HIS A 271 6.79 19.73 -28.96
CA HIS A 271 6.73 18.42 -29.64
C HIS A 271 5.65 17.46 -29.08
N GLU A 272 5.89 16.90 -27.91
CA GLU A 272 5.04 15.91 -27.25
C GLU A 272 4.93 16.29 -25.77
N MET A 273 3.75 16.15 -25.19
CA MET A 273 3.50 16.39 -23.77
C MET A 273 3.29 15.06 -23.07
N THR A 274 3.74 14.98 -21.83
CA THR A 274 3.53 13.79 -21.00
C THR A 274 2.61 14.14 -19.85
N MET A 275 1.47 13.45 -19.75
CA MET A 275 0.57 13.58 -18.62
C MET A 275 0.71 12.39 -17.67
N TYR A 276 0.97 12.70 -16.41
CA TYR A 276 0.99 11.75 -15.32
C TYR A 276 -0.24 11.96 -14.44
N THR A 277 -0.96 10.88 -14.19
CA THR A 277 -2.10 10.89 -13.26
C THR A 277 -1.76 10.13 -11.99
N ARG A 278 -2.54 10.36 -10.93
CA ARG A 278 -2.41 9.66 -9.64
C ARG A 278 -2.31 8.14 -9.75
N GLY A 279 -2.99 7.52 -10.71
CA GLY A 279 -2.93 6.06 -10.93
C GLY A 279 -1.60 5.53 -11.45
N GLY A 280 -0.59 6.39 -11.63
CA GLY A 280 0.66 6.05 -12.32
C GLY A 280 0.48 5.85 -13.83
N ARG A 281 -0.70 6.22 -14.38
CA ARG A 281 -0.94 6.19 -15.82
C ARG A 281 -0.19 7.36 -16.45
N VAL A 282 0.57 7.03 -17.48
CA VAL A 282 1.36 7.96 -18.29
C VAL A 282 0.69 8.02 -19.65
N PHE A 283 0.28 9.22 -20.06
CA PHE A 283 -0.28 9.47 -21.38
C PHE A 283 0.70 10.31 -22.18
N SER A 284 1.04 9.83 -23.37
CA SER A 284 1.71 10.60 -24.41
C SER A 284 0.66 11.41 -25.15
N ILE A 285 0.69 12.74 -25.03
CA ILE A 285 -0.23 13.65 -25.71
C ILE A 285 0.53 14.28 -26.88
N PRO A 286 0.30 13.83 -28.13
CA PRO A 286 0.89 14.46 -29.30
C PRO A 286 0.30 15.86 -29.49
N ALA A 287 1.10 16.80 -29.99
CA ALA A 287 0.67 18.16 -30.30
C ALA A 287 -0.38 18.27 -31.44
N SER A 288 -0.77 17.15 -32.06
CA SER A 288 -1.61 17.10 -33.27
C SER A 288 -2.60 15.91 -33.30
N SER A 289 -3.19 15.52 -32.16
CA SER A 289 -4.33 14.58 -32.18
C SER A 289 -5.62 15.29 -31.77
N LYS A 290 -6.77 14.67 -32.04
CA LYS A 290 -8.09 15.19 -31.67
C LYS A 290 -8.64 14.59 -30.37
N GLU A 291 -8.12 13.45 -29.91
CA GLU A 291 -8.60 12.73 -28.73
C GLU A 291 -7.51 11.74 -28.27
N VAL A 292 -7.22 11.66 -26.96
CA VAL A 292 -6.28 10.71 -26.31
C VAL A 292 -6.90 10.15 -25.03
#